data_AF-A2FGA4-F1
#
_entry.id   AF-A2FGA4-F1
#
_cell.length_a   1.000
_cell.length_b   1.000
_cell.length_c   1.000
_cell.angle_alpha   90.00
_cell.angle_beta   90.00
_cell.angle_gamma   90.00
#
_symmetry.space_group_name_H-M   'P 1'
#
loop_
_entity.id
_entity.type
_entity.pdbx_description
1 polymer ?
#
loop_
_entity_poly.entity_id
_entity_poly.type
_entity_poly.pdbx_seq_one_letter_code
_entity_poly.pdbx_strand_id
1 'polypeptide(L)'
;MRIIVSPVRDESFLVEVQDTGTVSDLKHEIYIMFGYIPQNQTIVYKGKVLDNETQLKTKGIHEMSKVYMTYKKPKVVKRNRNSNFAPSLLATHLANVEDLTECIEALKQRNPKASYVFNDAETVSELVQKTLDPEIQLQRQREMDIVLDSQEMHAGGFQELVSRYHLIEEVYENSQLENEKLIKTETVIPQRPAHPSTTKLPTPYGFEAKLSLMMSLLKNMSPDNPNRHLMETLVSICAQSIVANTNETEEEESDEFGSVGRMSPRMRNHGSHVGYSLFDQRGFNEDLEQEEPQPVFPQIFHLPKNSHNPSNRRTPFSNHEPSSDDEFSVE
;
A
#
# COMPACT_ATOMS: atom_id res chain seq x y z
N MET A 1 -16.16 5.88 34.40
CA MET A 1 -15.14 5.49 35.40
C MET A 1 -13.72 5.67 34.86
N ARG A 2 -12.77 6.06 35.72
CA ARG A 2 -11.34 6.11 35.38
C ARG A 2 -10.64 4.82 35.79
N ILE A 3 -9.82 4.24 34.92
CA ILE A 3 -9.10 2.98 35.15
C ILE A 3 -7.60 3.23 35.00
N ILE A 4 -6.79 2.66 35.89
CA ILE A 4 -5.33 2.73 35.80
C ILE A 4 -4.86 1.57 34.92
N VAL A 5 -4.32 1.87 33.75
CA VAL A 5 -3.74 0.89 32.83
C VAL A 5 -2.22 0.88 33.05
N SER A 6 -1.67 -0.29 33.33
CA SER A 6 -0.23 -0.50 33.51
C SER A 6 0.33 -1.40 32.41
N PRO A 7 0.93 -0.84 31.36
CA PRO A 7 1.68 -1.61 30.38
C PRO A 7 2.85 -2.33 31.05
N VAL A 8 3.23 -3.51 30.55
CA VAL A 8 4.36 -4.26 31.12
C VAL A 8 5.72 -3.55 30.95
N ARG A 9 5.85 -2.67 29.95
CA ARG A 9 7.13 -2.04 29.59
C ARG A 9 7.19 -0.53 29.77
N ASP A 10 6.05 0.09 30.07
CA ASP A 10 5.91 1.55 30.08
C ASP A 10 5.26 2.01 31.39
N GLU A 11 5.21 3.32 31.58
CA GLU A 11 4.56 3.93 32.75
C GLU A 11 3.04 3.72 32.73
N SER A 12 2.44 3.72 33.92
CA SER A 12 1.00 3.55 34.06
C SER A 12 0.28 4.85 33.73
N PHE A 13 -0.88 4.75 33.09
CA PHE A 13 -1.69 5.90 32.71
C PHE A 13 -3.16 5.70 33.05
N LEU A 14 -3.92 6.80 33.09
CA LEU A 14 -5.35 6.80 33.37
C LEU A 14 -6.14 6.83 32.07
N VAL A 15 -7.14 5.98 31.97
CA VAL A 15 -8.08 5.93 30.84
C VAL A 15 -9.50 6.07 31.37
N GLU A 16 -10.30 6.92 30.75
CA GLU A 16 -11.70 7.12 31.11
C GLU A 16 -12.61 6.30 30.20
N VAL A 17 -13.40 5.39 30.78
CA VAL A 17 -14.31 4.54 30.03
C VAL A 17 -15.70 4.61 30.67
N GLN A 18 -16.74 4.43 29.86
CA GLN A 18 -18.10 4.34 30.39
C GLN A 18 -18.24 3.20 31.40
N ASP A 19 -19.08 3.44 32.40
CA ASP A 19 -19.33 2.51 33.49
C ASP A 19 -19.91 1.16 33.04
N THR A 20 -20.64 1.16 31.93
CA THR A 20 -21.22 -0.03 31.28
C THR A 20 -20.32 -0.60 30.18
N GLY A 21 -19.12 -0.03 30.00
CA GLY A 21 -18.20 -0.39 28.94
C GLY A 21 -17.65 -1.82 29.06
N THR A 22 -17.26 -2.34 27.90
CA THR A 22 -16.60 -3.63 27.72
C THR A 22 -15.08 -3.47 27.67
N VAL A 23 -14.36 -4.59 27.67
CA VAL A 23 -12.91 -4.61 27.43
C VAL A 23 -12.58 -4.09 26.03
N SER A 24 -13.43 -4.32 25.03
CA SER A 24 -13.27 -3.77 23.68
C SER A 24 -13.25 -2.24 23.69
N ASP A 25 -14.16 -1.62 24.47
CA ASP A 25 -14.26 -0.16 24.58
C ASP A 25 -13.00 0.42 25.25
N LEU A 26 -12.53 -0.23 26.33
CA LEU A 26 -11.28 0.15 26.98
C LEU A 26 -10.08 0.07 26.02
N LYS A 27 -10.00 -0.98 25.18
CA LYS A 27 -8.93 -1.11 24.18
C LYS A 27 -8.98 -0.02 23.13
N HIS A 28 -10.17 0.37 22.67
CA HIS A 28 -10.35 1.48 21.74
C HIS A 28 -9.95 2.82 22.37
N GLU A 29 -10.29 3.05 23.63
CA GLU A 29 -9.90 4.28 24.31
C GLU A 29 -8.37 4.38 24.49
N ILE A 30 -7.72 3.27 24.81
CA ILE A 30 -6.25 3.18 24.85
C ILE A 30 -5.64 3.48 23.46
N TYR A 31 -6.29 3.04 22.37
CA TYR A 31 -5.85 3.34 21.01
C TYR A 31 -5.96 4.83 20.70
N ILE A 32 -7.10 5.46 21.02
CA ILE A 32 -7.33 6.88 20.76
C ILE A 32 -6.31 7.75 21.51
N MET A 33 -6.03 7.42 22.77
CA MET A 33 -5.13 8.22 23.60
C MET A 33 -3.64 7.97 23.33
N PHE A 34 -3.23 6.73 23.03
CA PHE A 34 -1.81 6.33 23.01
C PHE A 34 -1.35 5.61 21.73
N GLY A 35 -2.25 5.34 20.77
CA GLY A 35 -1.92 4.71 19.49
C GLY A 35 -1.69 3.20 19.54
N TYR A 36 -1.96 2.52 20.67
CA TYR A 36 -1.85 1.07 20.72
C TYR A 36 -3.00 0.41 19.96
N ILE A 37 -2.74 -0.28 18.86
CA ILE A 37 -3.80 -0.96 18.07
C ILE A 37 -4.58 -1.99 18.91
N PRO A 38 -5.93 -1.94 19.00
CA PRO A 38 -6.74 -2.78 19.89
C PRO A 38 -6.52 -4.30 19.76
N GLN A 39 -6.30 -4.78 18.53
CA GLN A 39 -6.08 -6.21 18.23
C GLN A 39 -4.77 -6.74 18.84
N ASN A 40 -3.80 -5.85 19.02
CA ASN A 40 -2.47 -6.16 19.55
C ASN A 40 -2.39 -5.97 21.08
N GLN A 41 -3.45 -5.46 21.69
CA GLN A 41 -3.57 -5.29 23.14
C GLN A 41 -4.15 -6.55 23.78
N THR A 42 -3.57 -6.96 24.91
CA THR A 42 -4.15 -8.00 25.79
C THR A 42 -4.26 -7.45 27.20
N ILE A 43 -5.49 -7.39 27.72
CA ILE A 43 -5.81 -6.87 29.05
C ILE A 43 -5.87 -8.02 30.05
N VAL A 44 -5.19 -7.84 31.18
CA VAL A 44 -5.09 -8.83 32.26
C VAL A 44 -5.55 -8.19 33.56
N TYR A 45 -6.48 -8.84 34.25
CA TYR A 45 -6.98 -8.42 35.56
C TYR A 45 -7.11 -9.62 36.50
N LYS A 46 -6.60 -9.50 37.73
CA LYS A 46 -6.55 -10.58 38.74
C LYS A 46 -6.01 -11.91 38.18
N GLY A 47 -4.94 -11.83 37.38
CA GLY A 47 -4.29 -13.00 36.79
C GLY A 47 -5.06 -13.67 35.64
N LYS A 48 -6.18 -13.11 35.19
CA LYS A 48 -6.95 -13.63 34.05
C LYS A 48 -6.89 -12.66 32.88
N VAL A 49 -6.66 -13.20 31.68
CA VAL A 49 -6.83 -12.47 30.42
C VAL A 49 -8.33 -12.25 30.21
N LEU A 50 -8.73 -11.03 29.85
CA LEU A 50 -10.12 -10.68 29.64
C LEU A 50 -10.48 -10.69 28.14
N ASP A 51 -11.64 -11.26 27.83
CA ASP A 51 -12.20 -11.27 26.47
C ASP A 51 -12.82 -9.91 26.12
N ASN A 52 -12.85 -9.56 24.84
CA ASN A 52 -13.32 -8.25 24.36
C ASN A 52 -14.77 -7.94 24.77
N GLU A 53 -15.65 -8.94 24.78
CA GLU A 53 -17.08 -8.80 25.12
C GLU A 53 -17.34 -8.71 26.63
N THR A 54 -16.32 -8.92 27.45
CA THR A 54 -16.46 -8.91 28.90
C THR A 54 -16.76 -7.48 29.39
N GLN A 55 -17.88 -7.31 30.10
CA GLN A 55 -18.16 -6.07 30.81
C GLN A 55 -17.19 -5.85 31.97
N LEU A 56 -16.67 -4.64 32.07
CA LEU A 56 -15.65 -4.27 33.08
C LEU A 56 -16.18 -4.46 34.51
N LYS A 57 -17.40 -3.97 34.79
CA LYS A 57 -18.05 -4.09 36.11
C LYS A 57 -18.28 -5.54 36.52
N THR A 58 -18.67 -6.42 35.60
CA THR A 58 -18.95 -7.85 35.86
C THR A 58 -17.71 -8.61 36.34
N LYS A 59 -16.50 -8.15 36.00
CA LYS A 59 -15.24 -8.70 36.53
C LYS A 59 -14.75 -8.02 37.81
N GLY A 60 -15.50 -7.07 38.35
CA GLY A 60 -15.12 -6.27 39.50
C GLY A 60 -14.01 -5.27 39.18
N ILE A 61 -14.02 -4.72 37.97
CA ILE A 61 -13.23 -3.54 37.60
C ILE A 61 -14.11 -2.32 37.87
N HIS A 62 -13.66 -1.49 38.79
CA HIS A 62 -14.33 -0.26 39.22
C HIS A 62 -13.43 0.95 38.94
N GLU A 63 -13.91 2.14 39.29
CA GLU A 63 -13.09 3.34 39.27
C GLU A 63 -11.78 3.17 40.07
N MET A 64 -10.69 3.67 39.52
CA MET A 64 -9.31 3.54 40.00
C MET A 64 -8.77 2.10 40.11
N SER A 65 -9.46 1.11 39.53
CA SER A 65 -8.92 -0.25 39.44
C SER A 65 -7.69 -0.27 38.55
N LYS A 66 -6.68 -1.03 38.98
CA LYS A 66 -5.43 -1.23 38.22
C LYS A 66 -5.54 -2.49 37.35
N VAL A 67 -5.39 -2.32 36.03
CA VAL A 67 -5.35 -3.41 35.05
C VAL A 67 -3.98 -3.45 34.39
N TYR A 68 -3.52 -4.63 34.00
CA TYR A 68 -2.25 -4.79 33.31
C TYR A 68 -2.48 -4.98 31.81
N MET A 69 -1.64 -4.35 30.99
CA MET A 69 -1.70 -4.49 29.54
C MET A 69 -0.39 -5.10 29.01
N THR A 70 -0.51 -6.09 28.13
CA THR A 70 0.59 -6.48 27.25
C THR A 70 0.29 -6.01 25.83
N TYR A 71 1.31 -5.53 25.14
CA TYR A 71 1.19 -5.09 23.75
C TYR A 71 2.18 -5.87 22.89
N LYS A 72 1.67 -6.54 21.86
CA LYS A 72 2.49 -7.25 20.88
C LYS A 72 2.62 -6.37 19.65
N LYS A 73 3.82 -5.85 19.39
CA LYS A 73 4.09 -5.16 18.13
C LYS A 73 3.72 -6.12 16.99
N PRO A 74 2.96 -5.67 15.97
CA PRO A 74 2.63 -6.51 14.84
C PRO A 74 3.96 -7.01 14.26
N LYS A 75 4.04 -8.31 13.99
CA LYS A 75 5.21 -8.83 13.29
C LYS A 75 5.15 -8.18 11.91
N VAL A 76 6.02 -7.20 11.68
CA VAL A 76 6.29 -6.72 10.33
C VAL A 76 6.74 -7.97 9.58
N VAL A 77 5.83 -8.54 8.79
CA VAL A 77 6.15 -9.62 7.88
C VAL A 77 7.20 -8.98 6.99
N LYS A 78 8.47 -9.34 7.20
CA LYS A 78 9.56 -8.91 6.34
C LYS A 78 9.20 -9.47 4.98
N ARG A 79 8.51 -8.68 4.15
CA ARG A 79 8.25 -9.01 2.75
C ARG A 79 9.61 -9.40 2.20
N ASN A 80 9.70 -10.64 1.75
CA ASN A 80 10.91 -11.19 1.19
C ASN A 80 11.30 -10.25 0.04
N ARG A 81 12.40 -9.49 0.19
CA ARG A 81 12.83 -8.50 -0.81
C ARG A 81 13.17 -9.13 -2.18
N ASN A 82 13.09 -10.46 -2.28
CA ASN A 82 13.28 -11.21 -3.51
C ASN A 82 11.98 -11.50 -4.29
N SER A 83 10.79 -11.08 -3.82
CA SER A 83 9.68 -10.90 -4.75
C SER A 83 9.94 -9.59 -5.47
N ASN A 84 10.37 -9.69 -6.72
CA ASN A 84 10.44 -8.59 -7.68
C ASN A 84 9.32 -7.59 -7.35
N PHE A 85 9.72 -6.41 -6.89
CA PHE A 85 8.86 -5.29 -6.58
C PHE A 85 8.00 -5.04 -7.81
N ALA A 86 6.81 -5.63 -7.81
CA ALA A 86 5.91 -5.51 -8.92
C ALA A 86 5.54 -4.02 -8.99
N PRO A 87 5.76 -3.34 -10.13
CA PRO A 87 5.28 -1.97 -10.36
C PRO A 87 3.75 -1.91 -10.45
N SER A 88 3.04 -2.78 -9.74
CA SER A 88 1.77 -3.30 -10.22
C SER A 88 0.58 -2.96 -9.36
N LEU A 89 0.64 -2.14 -8.30
CA LEU A 89 -0.64 -1.67 -7.72
C LEU A 89 -1.36 -0.71 -8.68
N LEU A 90 -0.60 0.19 -9.31
CA LEU A 90 -1.12 0.97 -10.44
C LEU A 90 -1.27 0.09 -11.69
N ALA A 91 -0.32 -0.78 -12.02
CA ALA A 91 -0.43 -1.58 -13.24
C ALA A 91 -1.49 -2.71 -13.17
N THR A 92 -1.85 -3.25 -11.99
CA THR A 92 -2.95 -4.23 -11.85
C THR A 92 -4.31 -3.54 -11.81
N HIS A 93 -4.44 -2.37 -11.17
CA HIS A 93 -5.67 -1.57 -11.31
C HIS A 93 -5.88 -1.03 -12.73
N LEU A 94 -4.80 -0.72 -13.46
CA LEU A 94 -4.90 -0.36 -14.88
C LEU A 94 -5.10 -1.58 -15.81
N ALA A 95 -4.78 -2.80 -15.36
CA ALA A 95 -4.93 -4.02 -16.17
C ALA A 95 -6.38 -4.55 -16.16
N ASN A 96 -7.16 -4.24 -15.13
CA ASN A 96 -8.59 -4.52 -15.11
C ASN A 96 -9.32 -3.38 -15.84
N VAL A 97 -9.63 -3.61 -17.11
CA VAL A 97 -10.34 -2.64 -17.97
C VAL A 97 -11.68 -2.20 -17.35
N GLU A 98 -12.33 -3.08 -16.58
CA GLU A 98 -13.59 -2.81 -15.88
C GLU A 98 -13.43 -1.79 -14.72
N ASP A 99 -12.37 -1.91 -13.92
CA ASP A 99 -12.07 -0.97 -12.82
C ASP A 99 -11.72 0.43 -13.37
N LEU A 100 -11.04 0.48 -14.52
CA LEU A 100 -10.71 1.72 -15.19
C LEU A 100 -11.97 2.47 -15.66
N THR A 101 -12.94 1.74 -16.22
CA THR A 101 -14.20 2.34 -16.68
C THR A 101 -14.99 2.95 -15.53
N GLU A 102 -15.09 2.26 -14.39
CA GLU A 102 -15.78 2.78 -13.20
C GLU A 102 -15.05 4.00 -12.62
N CYS A 103 -13.71 3.98 -12.61
CA CYS A 103 -12.91 5.13 -12.20
C CYS A 103 -13.10 6.36 -13.11
N ILE A 104 -13.16 6.14 -14.42
CA ILE A 104 -13.43 7.19 -15.42
C ILE A 104 -14.83 7.76 -15.23
N GLU A 105 -15.84 6.94 -14.96
CA GLU A 105 -17.20 7.41 -14.66
C GLU A 105 -17.27 8.23 -13.37
N ALA A 106 -16.61 7.77 -12.30
CA ALA A 106 -16.50 8.53 -11.05
C ALA A 106 -15.80 9.90 -11.26
N LEU A 107 -14.77 9.93 -12.10
CA LEU A 107 -14.07 11.18 -12.47
C LEU A 107 -14.95 12.11 -13.31
N LYS A 108 -15.75 11.57 -14.25
CA LYS A 108 -16.74 12.34 -15.02
C LYS A 108 -17.76 13.02 -14.10
N GLN A 109 -18.26 12.30 -13.08
CA GLN A 109 -19.22 12.85 -12.11
C GLN A 109 -18.59 13.93 -11.22
N ARG A 110 -17.35 13.71 -10.77
CA ARG A 110 -16.68 14.63 -9.85
C ARG A 110 -16.18 15.91 -10.52
N ASN A 111 -15.88 15.84 -11.83
CA ASN A 111 -15.44 16.97 -12.63
C ASN A 111 -16.25 17.05 -13.93
N PRO A 112 -17.43 17.70 -13.94
CA PRO A 112 -18.26 17.81 -15.14
C PRO A 112 -17.54 18.57 -16.27
N LYS A 113 -16.62 19.47 -15.93
CA LYS A 113 -15.74 20.15 -16.90
C LYS A 113 -14.73 19.20 -17.55
N ALA A 114 -14.38 18.07 -16.96
CA ALA A 114 -13.53 17.07 -17.59
C ALA A 114 -14.33 16.11 -18.49
N SER A 115 -15.66 16.15 -18.44
CA SER A 115 -16.54 15.27 -19.22
C SER A 115 -16.26 15.36 -20.72
N TYR A 116 -15.93 16.54 -21.27
CA TYR A 116 -15.63 16.70 -22.69
C TYR A 116 -14.38 15.90 -23.11
N VAL A 117 -13.36 15.81 -22.24
CA VAL A 117 -12.11 15.06 -22.50
C VAL A 117 -12.37 13.56 -22.51
N PHE A 118 -13.27 13.08 -21.66
CA PHE A 118 -13.54 11.66 -21.55
C PHE A 118 -14.65 11.15 -22.48
N ASN A 119 -15.27 12.03 -23.28
CA ASN A 119 -16.28 11.66 -24.28
C ASN A 119 -15.69 11.52 -25.69
N ASP A 120 -14.49 12.06 -25.92
CA ASP A 120 -13.76 11.87 -27.16
C ASP A 120 -12.86 10.62 -27.04
N ALA A 121 -13.29 9.54 -27.71
CA ALA A 121 -12.62 8.25 -27.68
C ALA A 121 -11.16 8.33 -28.17
N GLU A 122 -10.84 9.25 -29.10
CA GLU A 122 -9.47 9.43 -29.58
C GLU A 122 -8.59 10.02 -28.48
N THR A 123 -9.06 11.06 -27.79
CA THR A 123 -8.30 11.65 -26.67
C THR A 123 -8.11 10.69 -25.49
N VAL A 124 -9.10 9.84 -25.19
CA VAL A 124 -8.95 8.81 -24.16
C VAL A 124 -7.92 7.76 -24.59
N SER A 125 -7.97 7.30 -25.85
CA SER A 125 -6.99 6.37 -26.41
C SER A 125 -5.57 6.94 -26.38
N GLU A 126 -5.40 8.20 -26.80
CA GLU A 126 -4.13 8.92 -26.76
C GLU A 126 -3.62 9.06 -25.32
N LEU A 127 -4.50 9.37 -24.36
CA LEU A 127 -4.14 9.47 -22.94
C LEU A 127 -3.71 8.11 -22.37
N VAL A 128 -4.41 7.03 -22.75
CA VAL A 128 -4.04 5.65 -22.36
C VAL A 128 -2.70 5.27 -22.97
N GLN A 129 -2.45 5.55 -24.25
CA GLN A 129 -1.15 5.29 -24.87
C GLN A 129 -0.03 6.08 -24.22
N LYS A 130 -0.23 7.37 -23.95
CA LYS A 130 0.73 8.20 -23.21
C LYS A 130 0.97 7.70 -21.78
N THR A 131 -0.03 7.13 -21.12
CA THR A 131 0.15 6.56 -19.77
C THR A 131 0.85 5.20 -19.78
N LEU A 132 0.83 4.48 -20.90
CA LEU A 132 1.56 3.23 -21.13
C LEU A 132 3.00 3.42 -21.63
N ASP A 133 3.34 4.61 -22.12
CA ASP A 133 4.70 4.93 -22.55
C ASP A 133 5.70 4.80 -21.37
N PRO A 134 6.75 3.97 -21.50
CA PRO A 134 7.73 3.74 -20.43
C PRO A 134 8.48 5.01 -20.00
N GLU A 135 8.71 5.96 -20.91
CA GLU A 135 9.41 7.21 -20.57
C GLU A 135 8.53 8.10 -19.70
N ILE A 136 7.24 8.19 -20.04
CA ILE A 136 6.24 8.93 -19.25
C ILE A 136 6.03 8.26 -17.89
N GLN A 137 6.04 6.94 -17.82
CA GLN A 137 5.98 6.22 -16.54
C GLN A 137 7.19 6.51 -15.66
N LEU A 138 8.39 6.49 -16.23
CA LEU A 138 9.62 6.82 -15.50
C LEU A 138 9.61 8.26 -15.01
N GLN A 139 9.15 9.20 -15.84
CA GLN A 139 9.03 10.60 -15.46
C GLN A 139 8.01 10.78 -14.33
N ARG A 140 6.84 10.13 -14.41
CA ARG A 140 5.84 10.13 -13.34
C ARG A 140 6.39 9.55 -12.04
N GLN A 141 7.20 8.49 -12.13
CA GLN A 141 7.83 7.90 -10.96
C GLN A 141 8.78 8.90 -10.29
N ARG A 142 9.61 9.61 -11.06
CA ARG A 142 10.49 10.68 -10.52
C ARG A 142 9.69 11.80 -9.86
N GLU A 143 8.61 12.24 -10.49
CA GLU A 143 7.73 13.27 -9.92
C GLU A 143 7.10 12.80 -8.61
N MET A 144 6.67 11.54 -8.55
CA MET A 144 6.13 10.95 -7.32
C MET A 144 7.19 10.88 -6.22
N ASP A 145 8.43 10.50 -6.55
CA ASP A 145 9.55 10.49 -5.60
C ASP A 145 9.83 11.90 -5.06
N ILE A 146 9.80 12.93 -5.91
CA ILE A 146 9.97 14.34 -5.48
C ILE A 146 8.84 14.77 -4.55
N VAL A 147 7.59 14.40 -4.86
CA VAL A 147 6.44 14.72 -3.99
C VAL A 147 6.56 14.01 -2.65
N LEU A 148 6.97 12.74 -2.63
CA LEU A 148 7.18 11.98 -1.39
C LEU A 148 8.30 12.61 -0.55
N ASP A 149 9.43 12.95 -1.15
CA ASP A 149 10.53 13.63 -0.46
C ASP A 149 10.08 14.98 0.11
N SER A 150 9.33 15.77 -0.68
CA SER A 150 8.74 17.02 -0.21
C SER A 150 7.77 16.81 0.95
N GLN A 151 6.99 15.72 0.97
CA GLN A 151 6.11 15.39 2.09
C GLN A 151 6.91 14.96 3.33
N GLU A 152 7.95 14.15 3.16
CA GLU A 152 8.84 13.72 4.26
C GLU A 152 9.52 14.91 4.95
N MET A 153 9.88 15.96 4.19
CA MET A 153 10.51 17.16 4.75
C MET A 153 9.58 18.02 5.61
N HIS A 154 8.25 17.87 5.52
CA HIS A 154 7.32 18.62 6.36
C HIS A 154 7.29 18.05 7.79
N ALA A 155 7.16 18.93 8.80
CA ALA A 155 7.06 18.51 10.19
C ALA A 155 5.83 17.60 10.40
N GLY A 156 6.06 16.33 10.75
CA GLY A 156 5.00 15.33 10.85
C GLY A 156 4.64 14.63 9.54
N GLY A 157 5.19 15.04 8.40
CA GLY A 157 4.88 14.46 7.10
C GLY A 157 5.25 12.98 6.96
N PHE A 158 6.31 12.53 7.64
CA PHE A 158 6.61 11.11 7.76
C PHE A 158 5.49 10.32 8.47
N GLN A 159 4.89 10.87 9.53
CA GLN A 159 3.78 10.20 10.21
C GLN A 159 2.54 10.13 9.31
N GLU A 160 2.27 11.20 8.57
CA GLU A 160 1.17 11.24 7.59
C GLU A 160 1.35 10.20 6.48
N LEU A 161 2.57 10.08 5.93
CA LEU A 161 2.91 9.04 4.95
C LEU A 161 2.69 7.64 5.52
N VAL A 162 3.17 7.37 6.74
CA VAL A 162 2.97 6.08 7.42
C VAL A 162 1.47 5.80 7.63
N SER A 163 0.69 6.78 8.08
CA SER A 163 -0.76 6.65 8.20
C SER A 163 -1.43 6.33 6.87
N ARG A 164 -1.00 6.97 5.78
CA ARG A 164 -1.51 6.72 4.43
C ARG A 164 -1.17 5.30 3.95
N TYR A 165 0.04 4.83 4.19
CA TYR A 165 0.43 3.45 3.88
C TYR A 165 -0.43 2.43 4.63
N HIS A 166 -0.68 2.66 5.92
CA HIS A 166 -1.55 1.78 6.70
C HIS A 166 -2.98 1.76 6.19
N LEU A 167 -3.54 2.90 5.80
CA LEU A 167 -4.88 2.98 5.21
C LEU A 167 -4.97 2.15 3.92
N ILE A 168 -3.98 2.27 3.03
CA ILE A 168 -3.95 1.51 1.78
C ILE A 168 -3.82 0.00 2.07
N GLU A 169 -2.98 -0.37 3.03
CA GLU A 169 -2.80 -1.77 3.43
C GLU A 169 -4.09 -2.36 4.02
N GLU A 170 -4.82 -1.59 4.84
CA GLU A 170 -6.11 -2.00 5.40
C GLU A 170 -7.18 -2.20 4.31
N VAL A 171 -7.29 -1.28 3.35
CA VAL A 171 -8.21 -1.42 2.20
C VAL A 171 -7.87 -2.67 1.39
N TYR A 172 -6.59 -2.94 1.19
CA TYR A 172 -6.14 -4.13 0.46
C TYR A 172 -6.44 -5.43 1.22
N GLU A 173 -6.17 -5.47 2.53
CA GLU A 173 -6.48 -6.63 3.35
C GLU A 173 -8.00 -6.90 3.38
N ASN A 174 -8.81 -5.85 3.48
CA ASN A 174 -10.26 -5.97 3.44
C ASN A 174 -10.77 -6.49 2.09
N SER A 175 -10.25 -6.00 0.97
CA SER A 175 -10.66 -6.48 -0.36
C SER A 175 -10.23 -7.93 -0.62
N GLN A 176 -9.06 -8.34 -0.14
CA GLN A 176 -8.63 -9.74 -0.19
C GLN A 176 -9.57 -10.65 0.63
N LEU A 177 -9.97 -10.22 1.82
CA LEU A 177 -10.92 -10.97 2.65
C LEU A 177 -12.31 -11.10 2.00
N GLU A 178 -12.76 -10.08 1.26
CA GLU A 178 -14.01 -10.15 0.48
C GLU A 178 -13.88 -11.13 -0.69
N ASN A 179 -12.78 -11.10 -1.42
CA ASN A 179 -12.49 -12.05 -2.49
C ASN A 179 -12.40 -13.50 -1.97
N GLU A 180 -11.78 -13.73 -0.81
CA GLU A 180 -11.75 -15.06 -0.18
C GLU A 180 -13.14 -15.56 0.24
N LYS A 181 -14.06 -14.66 0.64
CA LYS A 181 -15.45 -15.04 0.94
C LYS A 181 -16.20 -15.48 -0.31
N LEU A 182 -15.95 -14.83 -1.45
CA LEU A 182 -16.52 -15.21 -2.75
C LEU A 182 -16.00 -16.56 -3.24
N ILE A 183 -14.73 -16.89 -2.98
CA ILE A 183 -14.14 -18.18 -3.39
C ILE A 183 -14.66 -19.36 -2.53
N LYS A 184 -15.19 -19.09 -1.33
CA LYS A 184 -15.74 -20.13 -0.43
C LYS A 184 -17.16 -20.59 -0.78
N THR A 185 -17.80 -20.06 -1.82
CA THR A 185 -19.00 -20.70 -2.39
C THR A 185 -18.59 -22.07 -2.93
N GLU A 186 -19.24 -23.15 -2.45
CA GLU A 186 -18.91 -24.55 -2.76
C GLU A 186 -18.48 -24.73 -4.22
N THR A 187 -17.18 -24.87 -4.45
CA THR A 187 -16.67 -25.31 -5.73
C THR A 187 -17.18 -26.73 -5.94
N VAL A 188 -18.15 -26.91 -6.83
CA VAL A 188 -18.49 -28.21 -7.39
C VAL A 188 -17.27 -28.68 -8.17
N ILE A 189 -16.40 -29.43 -7.51
CA ILE A 189 -15.22 -30.00 -8.15
C ILE A 189 -15.75 -31.05 -9.14
N PRO A 190 -15.63 -30.85 -10.47
CA PRO A 190 -16.06 -31.85 -11.42
C PRO A 190 -15.27 -33.14 -11.17
N GLN A 191 -15.93 -34.29 -11.35
CA GLN A 191 -15.30 -35.58 -11.13
C GLN A 191 -14.00 -35.67 -11.93
N ARG A 192 -12.93 -36.16 -11.28
CA ARG A 192 -11.61 -36.33 -11.88
C ARG A 192 -11.76 -37.12 -13.19
N PRO A 193 -11.33 -36.57 -14.35
CA PRO A 193 -11.47 -37.26 -15.62
C PRO A 193 -10.76 -38.62 -15.59
N ALA A 194 -11.39 -39.63 -16.19
CA ALA A 194 -10.93 -41.03 -16.14
C ALA A 194 -9.59 -41.26 -16.87
N HIS A 195 -9.17 -40.32 -17.72
CA HIS A 195 -7.93 -40.39 -18.47
C HIS A 195 -7.09 -39.14 -18.24
N PRO A 196 -5.77 -39.28 -18.02
CA PRO A 196 -4.88 -38.12 -17.91
C PRO A 196 -4.91 -37.34 -19.22
N SER A 197 -5.18 -36.03 -19.13
CA SER A 197 -5.14 -35.13 -20.28
C SER A 197 -3.74 -35.16 -20.88
N THR A 198 -3.61 -35.63 -22.12
CA THR A 198 -2.36 -35.59 -22.89
C THR A 198 -2.15 -34.23 -23.58
N THR A 199 -3.16 -33.36 -23.52
CA THR A 199 -3.06 -31.98 -24.00
C THR A 199 -2.07 -31.23 -23.13
N LYS A 200 -1.00 -30.69 -23.73
CA LYS A 200 -0.03 -29.83 -23.04
C LYS A 200 -0.81 -28.71 -22.35
N LEU A 201 -0.59 -28.55 -21.04
CA LEU A 201 -1.20 -27.45 -20.29
C LEU A 201 -0.74 -26.13 -20.94
N PRO A 202 -1.68 -25.24 -21.34
CA PRO A 202 -1.29 -23.94 -21.84
C PRO A 202 -0.52 -23.24 -20.73
N THR A 203 0.67 -22.76 -21.04
CA THR A 203 1.43 -21.96 -20.08
C THR A 203 0.60 -20.71 -19.78
N PRO A 204 0.42 -20.32 -18.51
CA PRO A 204 -0.41 -19.17 -18.13
C PRO A 204 0.10 -17.83 -18.71
N TYR A 205 1.30 -17.84 -19.28
CA TYR A 205 1.95 -16.70 -19.94
C TYR A 205 2.13 -16.89 -21.46
N GLY A 206 1.59 -17.97 -22.04
CA GLY A 206 1.68 -18.24 -23.46
C GLY A 206 0.79 -17.31 -24.27
N PHE A 207 1.31 -16.80 -25.39
CA PHE A 207 0.55 -15.95 -26.33
C PHE A 207 -0.75 -16.62 -26.81
N GLU A 208 -0.77 -17.95 -26.91
CA GLU A 208 -1.96 -18.74 -27.27
C GLU A 208 -3.10 -18.61 -26.24
N ALA A 209 -2.79 -18.59 -24.94
CA ALA A 209 -3.79 -18.43 -23.89
C ALA A 209 -4.41 -17.03 -23.92
N LYS A 210 -3.59 -16.00 -24.21
CA LYS A 210 -4.04 -14.62 -24.38
C LYS A 210 -4.93 -14.48 -25.63
N LEU A 211 -4.55 -15.10 -26.75
CA LEU A 211 -5.36 -15.13 -27.97
C LEU A 211 -6.70 -15.85 -27.75
N SER A 212 -6.68 -16.98 -27.04
CA SER A 212 -7.89 -17.75 -26.72
C SER A 212 -8.86 -16.95 -25.85
N LEU A 213 -8.36 -16.24 -24.84
CA LEU A 213 -9.17 -15.35 -24.01
C LEU A 213 -9.78 -14.21 -24.85
N MET A 214 -8.99 -13.54 -25.69
CA MET A 214 -9.48 -12.46 -26.55
C MET A 214 -10.53 -12.94 -27.56
N MET A 215 -10.35 -14.13 -28.14
CA MET A 215 -11.33 -14.77 -29.02
C MET A 215 -12.64 -15.10 -28.30
N SER A 216 -12.57 -15.55 -27.05
CA SER A 216 -13.74 -15.85 -26.23
C SER A 216 -14.53 -14.58 -25.88
N LEU A 217 -13.83 -13.49 -25.55
CA LEU A 217 -14.43 -12.18 -25.29
C LEU A 217 -15.10 -11.64 -26.55
N LEU A 218 -14.41 -11.71 -27.69
CA LEU A 218 -14.95 -11.29 -28.97
C LEU A 218 -16.23 -12.05 -29.35
N LYS A 219 -16.28 -13.37 -29.10
CA LYS A 219 -17.45 -14.21 -29.38
C LYS A 219 -18.67 -13.85 -28.52
N ASN A 220 -18.43 -13.32 -27.32
CA ASN A 220 -19.49 -12.93 -26.38
C ASN A 220 -19.94 -11.47 -26.56
N MET A 221 -19.21 -10.67 -27.35
CA MET A 221 -19.60 -9.28 -27.65
C MET A 221 -20.75 -9.24 -28.65
N SER A 222 -21.76 -8.40 -28.35
CA SER A 222 -22.84 -8.09 -29.28
C SER A 222 -22.29 -7.53 -30.61
N PRO A 223 -22.87 -7.87 -31.76
CA PRO A 223 -22.41 -7.36 -33.05
C PRO A 223 -22.44 -5.84 -33.16
N ASP A 224 -23.36 -5.19 -32.45
CA ASP A 224 -23.52 -3.74 -32.45
C ASP A 224 -22.62 -3.03 -31.40
N ASN A 225 -21.73 -3.78 -30.73
CA ASN A 225 -20.83 -3.20 -29.74
C ASN A 225 -19.76 -2.34 -30.47
N PRO A 226 -19.66 -1.03 -30.17
CA PRO A 226 -18.72 -0.14 -30.87
C PRO A 226 -17.25 -0.53 -30.66
N ASN A 227 -16.94 -1.29 -29.61
CA ASN A 227 -15.59 -1.77 -29.31
C ASN A 227 -15.26 -3.11 -30.00
N ARG A 228 -16.21 -3.74 -30.68
CA ARG A 228 -16.01 -5.03 -31.34
C ARG A 228 -14.93 -4.96 -32.41
N HIS A 229 -14.93 -3.91 -33.24
CA HIS A 229 -13.91 -3.71 -34.28
C HIS A 229 -12.51 -3.60 -33.70
N LEU A 230 -12.36 -2.92 -32.55
CA LEU A 230 -11.08 -2.78 -31.86
C LEU A 230 -10.59 -4.14 -31.36
N MET A 231 -11.47 -4.95 -30.77
CA MET A 231 -11.15 -6.32 -30.35
C MET A 231 -10.81 -7.24 -31.54
N GLU A 232 -11.52 -7.14 -32.66
CA GLU A 232 -11.19 -7.87 -33.90
C GLU A 232 -9.79 -7.51 -34.41
N THR A 233 -9.43 -6.23 -34.34
CA THR A 233 -8.10 -5.74 -34.77
C THR A 233 -7.00 -6.28 -33.86
N LEU A 234 -7.19 -6.23 -32.54
CA LEU A 234 -6.22 -6.74 -31.58
C LEU A 234 -6.04 -8.26 -31.71
N VAL A 235 -7.13 -9.02 -31.90
CA VAL A 235 -7.06 -10.46 -32.18
C VAL A 235 -6.27 -10.73 -33.46
N SER A 236 -6.49 -9.94 -34.52
CA SER A 236 -5.76 -10.08 -35.78
C SER A 236 -4.26 -9.84 -35.62
N ILE A 237 -3.86 -8.78 -34.90
CA ILE A 237 -2.45 -8.47 -34.63
C ILE A 237 -1.78 -9.60 -33.83
N CYS A 238 -2.46 -10.10 -32.79
CA CYS A 238 -1.95 -11.22 -31.99
C CYS A 238 -1.82 -12.51 -32.82
N ALA A 239 -2.77 -12.79 -33.72
CA ALA A 239 -2.70 -13.95 -34.61
C ALA A 239 -1.54 -13.85 -35.61
N GLN A 240 -1.31 -12.67 -36.20
CA GLN A 240 -0.18 -12.44 -37.11
C GLN A 240 1.18 -12.61 -36.42
N SER A 241 1.28 -12.17 -35.17
CA SER A 241 2.51 -12.33 -34.36
C SER A 241 2.84 -13.80 -34.10
N ILE A 242 1.83 -14.68 -33.98
CA ILE A 242 2.04 -16.12 -33.82
C ILE A 242 2.59 -16.72 -35.12
N VAL A 243 2.03 -16.35 -36.28
CA VAL A 243 2.48 -16.84 -37.59
C VAL A 243 3.92 -16.40 -37.90
N ALA A 244 4.30 -15.18 -37.51
CA ALA A 244 5.67 -14.69 -37.68
C ALA A 244 6.67 -15.52 -36.87
N ASN A 245 6.34 -15.84 -35.61
CA ASN A 245 7.23 -16.60 -34.73
C ASN A 245 7.33 -18.09 -35.09
N THR A 246 6.31 -18.69 -35.73
CA THR A 246 6.39 -20.09 -36.15
C THR A 246 7.34 -20.30 -37.32
N ASN A 247 7.48 -19.31 -38.21
CA ASN A 247 8.31 -19.41 -39.42
C ASN A 247 9.81 -19.27 -39.16
N GLU A 248 10.23 -18.71 -38.02
CA GLU A 248 11.66 -18.58 -37.67
C GLU A 248 12.25 -19.87 -37.06
N THR A 249 11.42 -20.86 -36.73
CA THR A 249 11.86 -22.07 -36.01
C THR A 249 12.13 -23.28 -36.91
N GLU A 250 11.86 -23.19 -38.21
CA GLU A 250 12.00 -24.33 -39.14
C GLU A 250 13.27 -24.30 -40.03
N GLU A 251 14.16 -23.30 -39.88
CA GLU A 251 15.37 -23.17 -40.74
C GLU A 251 16.72 -23.58 -40.10
N GLU A 252 16.77 -24.09 -38.85
CA GLU A 252 18.06 -24.42 -38.18
C GLU A 252 18.28 -25.91 -37.84
N GLU A 253 17.54 -26.86 -38.42
CA GLU A 253 17.77 -28.30 -38.15
C GLU A 253 18.02 -29.14 -39.41
N SER A 254 19.03 -28.75 -40.19
CA SER A 254 19.72 -29.68 -41.09
C SER A 254 21.16 -29.23 -41.34
N ASP A 255 22.11 -29.71 -40.52
CA ASP A 255 23.29 -30.43 -41.03
C ASP A 255 24.28 -30.80 -39.90
N GLU A 256 24.87 -31.98 -40.09
CA GLU A 256 26.12 -32.47 -39.51
C GLU A 256 26.11 -33.24 -38.17
N PHE A 257 25.64 -34.49 -38.27
CA PHE A 257 26.08 -35.61 -37.43
C PHE A 257 27.56 -35.94 -37.70
N GLY A 258 28.45 -35.48 -36.81
CA GLY A 258 29.86 -35.89 -36.73
C GLY A 258 30.15 -36.66 -35.45
N SER A 259 30.22 -37.98 -35.54
CA SER A 259 30.51 -38.90 -34.44
C SER A 259 31.97 -38.82 -33.96
N VAL A 260 32.26 -38.48 -32.70
CA VAL A 260 33.38 -39.07 -31.94
C VAL A 260 33.11 -39.00 -30.44
N GLY A 261 33.14 -40.16 -29.77
CA GLY A 261 32.98 -40.23 -28.32
C GLY A 261 34.20 -39.73 -27.53
N ARG A 262 33.99 -39.47 -26.24
CA ARG A 262 34.82 -39.95 -25.11
C ARG A 262 34.37 -39.30 -23.79
N MET A 263 34.22 -40.18 -22.81
CA MET A 263 34.63 -40.06 -21.40
C MET A 263 34.10 -38.87 -20.57
N SER A 264 33.26 -39.24 -19.61
CA SER A 264 32.94 -38.46 -18.41
C SER A 264 34.19 -38.04 -17.62
N PRO A 265 34.15 -36.88 -16.95
CA PRO A 265 34.91 -36.70 -15.72
C PRO A 265 33.99 -36.35 -14.53
N ARG A 266 34.13 -37.18 -13.49
CA ARG A 266 33.85 -36.88 -12.09
C ARG A 266 34.33 -35.48 -11.72
N MET A 267 33.43 -34.61 -11.26
CA MET A 267 33.84 -33.40 -10.54
C MET A 267 34.22 -33.76 -9.10
N ARG A 268 35.51 -33.54 -8.79
CA ARG A 268 36.11 -33.66 -7.46
C ARG A 268 35.94 -32.33 -6.73
N ASN A 269 35.36 -32.39 -5.55
CA ASN A 269 35.32 -31.31 -4.57
C ASN A 269 36.74 -31.01 -4.08
N HIS A 270 37.21 -29.77 -4.26
CA HIS A 270 38.36 -29.23 -3.54
C HIS A 270 37.94 -27.94 -2.85
N GLY A 271 37.80 -28.03 -1.51
CA GLY A 271 37.75 -26.86 -0.64
C GLY A 271 39.12 -26.20 -0.61
N SER A 272 39.15 -24.88 -0.82
CA SER A 272 40.30 -24.06 -0.48
C SER A 272 40.02 -23.33 0.83
N HIS A 273 40.81 -23.71 1.83
CA HIS A 273 40.94 -23.08 3.12
C HIS A 273 41.95 -21.94 2.94
N VAL A 274 41.55 -20.69 3.06
CA VAL A 274 42.49 -19.56 3.15
C VAL A 274 42.48 -19.07 4.59
N GLY A 275 43.50 -19.49 5.32
CA GLY A 275 43.84 -18.94 6.63
C GLY A 275 44.59 -17.61 6.45
N TYR A 276 44.24 -16.63 7.28
CA TYR A 276 45.13 -15.53 7.63
C TYR A 276 45.27 -15.54 9.15
N SER A 277 46.46 -15.91 9.59
CA SER A 277 46.98 -15.54 10.90
C SER A 277 48.21 -14.67 10.68
N LEU A 278 48.45 -13.78 11.64
CA LEU A 278 49.74 -13.33 12.16
C LEU A 278 50.08 -11.83 11.97
N PHE A 279 50.59 -11.27 13.07
CA PHE A 279 51.11 -9.92 13.35
C PHE A 279 50.05 -8.86 13.75
N ASP A 280 50.20 -8.10 14.84
CA ASP A 280 51.36 -7.88 15.72
C ASP A 280 50.86 -7.38 17.09
N GLN A 281 51.46 -7.88 18.18
CA GLN A 281 51.29 -7.33 19.53
C GLN A 281 52.41 -6.33 19.79
N ARG A 282 52.06 -5.04 19.93
CA ARG A 282 52.89 -4.08 20.65
C ARG A 282 52.03 -3.26 21.59
N GLY A 283 52.39 -3.32 22.86
CA GLY A 283 51.77 -2.56 23.92
C GLY A 283 52.07 -1.07 23.82
N PHE A 284 51.12 -0.29 24.32
CA PHE A 284 51.33 1.04 24.83
C PHE A 284 50.44 1.17 26.08
N ASN A 285 51.10 1.18 27.23
CA ASN A 285 50.60 1.90 28.40
C ASN A 285 50.88 3.37 28.13
N GLU A 286 49.90 4.23 28.32
CA GLU A 286 50.15 5.56 28.85
C GLU A 286 48.83 6.12 29.40
N ASP A 287 48.93 6.53 30.66
CA ASP A 287 47.91 7.15 31.48
C ASP A 287 47.39 8.42 30.81
N LEU A 288 46.06 8.59 30.78
CA LEU A 288 45.45 9.89 30.51
C LEU A 288 44.28 10.11 31.46
N GLU A 289 44.51 11.12 32.27
CA GLU A 289 43.73 11.57 33.40
C GLU A 289 42.31 11.99 33.00
N GLN A 290 41.42 11.84 33.98
CA GLN A 290 40.05 12.28 33.99
C GLN A 290 39.98 13.81 33.90
N GLU A 291 39.32 14.35 32.87
CA GLU A 291 38.69 15.66 32.94
C GLU A 291 37.17 15.51 32.80
N GLU A 292 36.47 15.81 33.89
CA GLU A 292 35.02 15.97 33.91
C GLU A 292 34.60 17.18 33.04
N PRO A 293 33.60 17.05 32.15
CA PRO A 293 33.05 18.20 31.45
C PRO A 293 32.18 19.04 32.39
N GLN A 294 32.64 20.26 32.67
CA GLN A 294 31.87 21.31 33.35
C GLN A 294 30.62 21.69 32.52
N PRO A 295 29.45 21.93 33.16
CA PRO A 295 28.25 22.37 32.46
C PRO A 295 28.36 23.84 32.03
N VAL A 296 28.39 24.05 30.71
CA VAL A 296 28.29 25.38 30.10
C VAL A 296 26.83 25.85 30.17
N PHE A 297 26.54 26.81 31.05
CA PHE A 297 25.28 27.53 31.08
C PHE A 297 25.12 28.39 29.80
N PRO A 298 23.98 28.34 29.09
CA PRO A 298 23.74 29.27 27.99
C PRO A 298 23.50 30.68 28.54
N GLN A 299 24.29 31.61 28.01
CA GLN A 299 24.18 33.05 28.26
C GLN A 299 22.79 33.57 27.87
N ILE A 300 22.23 34.32 28.80
CA ILE A 300 21.00 35.10 28.68
C ILE A 300 21.20 36.14 27.56
N PHE A 301 20.46 36.02 26.47
CA PHE A 301 20.35 37.07 25.47
C PHE A 301 19.63 38.29 26.06
N HIS A 302 20.34 39.41 26.12
CA HIS A 302 19.76 40.73 26.37
C HIS A 302 18.87 41.13 25.18
N LEU A 303 17.56 41.25 25.44
CA LEU A 303 16.62 41.93 24.55
C LEU A 303 16.89 43.44 24.53
N PRO A 304 17.04 44.09 23.36
CA PRO A 304 17.01 45.54 23.29
C PRO A 304 15.57 46.03 23.45
N LYS A 305 15.39 46.94 24.42
CA LYS A 305 14.19 47.75 24.60
C LYS A 305 13.97 48.57 23.34
N ASN A 306 12.92 48.29 22.58
CA ASN A 306 12.40 49.23 21.58
C ASN A 306 11.00 49.66 21.97
N SER A 307 10.96 50.84 22.59
CA SER A 307 9.81 51.72 22.60
C SER A 307 9.40 52.03 21.16
N HIS A 308 8.15 51.82 20.79
CA HIS A 308 7.35 52.79 20.01
C HIS A 308 5.88 52.38 20.05
N ASN A 309 5.11 53.28 20.64
CA ASN A 309 3.66 53.34 20.65
C ASN A 309 3.20 53.78 19.25
N PRO A 310 2.13 53.20 18.67
CA PRO A 310 1.07 54.08 18.20
C PRO A 310 -0.35 53.55 18.44
N SER A 311 -1.11 54.34 19.19
CA SER A 311 -2.44 54.85 18.84
C SER A 311 -3.45 53.91 18.16
N ASN A 312 -4.44 53.51 18.97
CA ASN A 312 -5.88 53.62 18.71
C ASN A 312 -6.28 54.03 17.27
N ARG A 313 -6.82 53.07 16.51
CA ARG A 313 -7.82 53.34 15.47
C ARG A 313 -8.95 52.33 15.60
N ARG A 314 -10.02 52.75 16.29
CA ARG A 314 -11.35 52.17 16.20
C ARG A 314 -11.92 52.52 14.82
N THR A 315 -12.29 51.53 14.04
CA THR A 315 -13.20 51.68 12.89
C THR A 315 -14.57 51.12 13.29
N PRO A 316 -15.68 51.84 13.06
CA PRO A 316 -17.02 51.30 13.25
C PRO A 316 -17.43 50.55 11.97
N PHE A 317 -17.80 49.28 12.11
CA PHE A 317 -18.55 48.59 11.06
C PHE A 317 -20.00 49.03 11.16
N SER A 318 -20.49 49.71 10.13
CA SER A 318 -21.90 50.04 9.94
C SER A 318 -22.64 48.79 9.44
N ASN A 319 -23.72 48.43 10.14
CA ASN A 319 -24.73 47.52 9.63
C ASN A 319 -25.45 48.19 8.45
N HIS A 320 -25.36 47.60 7.27
CA HIS A 320 -26.24 47.91 6.15
C HIS A 320 -27.36 46.87 6.14
N GLU A 321 -28.57 47.31 6.51
CA GLU A 321 -29.82 46.66 6.13
C GLU A 321 -30.02 46.81 4.61
N PRO A 322 -30.50 45.77 3.90
CA PRO A 322 -31.13 45.95 2.61
C PRO A 322 -32.64 46.03 2.78
N SER A 323 -33.17 47.24 2.56
CA SER A 323 -34.59 47.51 2.26
C SER A 323 -34.74 47.85 0.78
N SER A 324 -35.57 47.10 0.06
CA SER A 324 -36.36 47.49 -1.12
C SER A 324 -36.87 46.19 -1.74
N ASP A 325 -38.16 45.87 -1.64
CA ASP A 325 -39.25 46.49 -2.43
C ASP A 325 -38.87 46.57 -3.90
N ASP A 326 -39.29 45.56 -4.68
CA ASP A 326 -39.54 45.73 -6.10
C ASP A 326 -40.82 44.94 -6.44
N GLU A 327 -41.91 45.70 -6.45
CA GLU A 327 -43.12 45.39 -7.21
C GLU A 327 -42.77 45.39 -8.71
N PHE A 328 -43.02 44.30 -9.40
CA PHE A 328 -43.24 44.32 -10.85
C PHE A 328 -44.60 43.72 -11.16
N SER A 329 -45.54 44.59 -11.50
CA SER A 329 -46.74 44.30 -12.29
C SER A 329 -46.60 45.01 -13.64
N VAL A 330 -47.45 44.61 -14.59
CA VAL A 330 -47.65 45.14 -15.96
C VAL A 330 -46.72 44.45 -16.98
N GLU A 331 -47.17 43.78 -18.05
CA GLU A 331 -48.44 43.79 -18.81
C GLU A 331 -48.66 42.43 -19.50
#